data_AF-A0A9X9QY09-F1
#
_entry.id   AF-A0A9X9QY09-F1
#
_cell.length_a   1.000
_cell.length_b   1.000
_cell.length_c   1.000
_cell.angle_alpha   90.00
_cell.angle_beta   90.00
_cell.angle_gamma   90.00
#
_symmetry.space_group_name_H-M   'P 1'
#
loop_
_entity.id
_entity.type
_entity.pdbx_description
1 polymer ?
#
loop_
_entity_poly.entity_id
_entity_poly.type
_entity_poly.pdbx_seq_one_letter_code
_entity_poly.pdbx_strand_id
1 'polypeptide(L)'
;MSPQPQIKPWYKHIWPWVLMAGPIFVVIASVSMFFVAKEHTTDLVSDDYYKDGKHIEIQLHRDEEAVKRQIQVQVLISPDMNAAKVFVSGQFDTKQPLNLLLMHPTRKADDQTVKLRAVTAEPQNGRMEYEAVFKPLRPTNHWYLRVEDASGVWRVENKWIVSQGNAVNLTPMDKLFDNGKQAASTEQ
;
A
#
# COMPACT_ATOMS: atom_id res chain seq x y z
N MET A 1 47.84 -72.15 12.90
CA MET A 1 46.74 -71.32 12.34
C MET A 1 46.51 -70.15 13.27
N SER A 2 46.92 -68.94 12.89
CA SER A 2 46.57 -67.73 13.65
C SER A 2 45.11 -67.36 13.32
N PRO A 3 44.23 -67.12 14.30
CA PRO A 3 42.85 -66.75 14.04
C PRO A 3 42.80 -65.36 13.40
N GLN A 4 42.16 -65.27 12.23
CA GLN A 4 41.93 -64.00 11.54
C GLN A 4 40.90 -63.17 12.32
N PRO A 5 41.18 -61.89 12.65
CA PRO A 5 40.24 -61.05 13.36
C PRO A 5 39.02 -60.77 12.46
N GLN A 6 37.85 -61.20 12.91
CA GLN A 6 36.57 -60.92 12.26
C GLN A 6 36.23 -59.43 12.44
N ILE A 7 36.51 -58.61 11.42
CA ILE A 7 36.20 -57.19 11.43
C ILE A 7 34.68 -57.02 11.31
N LYS A 8 34.07 -56.44 12.34
CA LYS A 8 32.61 -56.21 12.39
C LYS A 8 32.23 -55.08 11.41
N PRO A 9 31.08 -55.17 10.71
CA PRO A 9 30.67 -54.13 9.77
C PRO A 9 30.47 -52.77 10.45
N TRP A 10 30.96 -51.70 9.82
CA TRP A 10 31.05 -50.35 10.39
C TRP A 10 29.73 -49.80 10.96
N TYR A 11 28.59 -50.10 10.32
CA TYR A 11 27.26 -49.66 10.74
C TYR A 11 26.77 -50.30 12.05
N LYS A 12 27.44 -51.36 12.55
CA LYS A 12 27.13 -51.98 13.85
C LYS A 12 27.81 -51.29 15.03
N HIS A 13 28.65 -50.29 14.78
CA HIS A 13 29.28 -49.49 15.81
C HIS A 13 28.42 -48.26 16.12
N ILE A 14 28.30 -47.89 17.39
CA ILE A 14 27.50 -46.73 17.85
C ILE A 14 28.14 -45.40 17.42
N TRP A 15 29.47 -45.35 17.39
CA TRP A 15 30.25 -44.12 17.14
C TRP A 15 29.94 -43.42 15.80
N PRO A 16 29.84 -44.12 14.65
CA PRO A 16 29.39 -43.51 13.40
C PRO A 16 28.01 -42.85 13.49
N TRP A 17 27.05 -43.45 14.20
CA TRP A 17 25.71 -42.89 14.34
C TRP A 17 25.69 -41.64 15.23
N VAL A 18 26.51 -41.62 16.30
CA VAL A 18 26.68 -40.43 17.15
C VAL A 18 27.32 -39.27 16.38
N LEU A 19 28.33 -39.57 15.55
CA LEU A 19 28.99 -38.57 14.70
C LEU A 19 28.01 -37.98 13.67
N MET A 20 27.14 -38.82 13.09
CA MET A 20 26.14 -38.41 12.09
C MET A 20 24.93 -37.69 12.70
N ALA A 21 24.64 -37.91 13.99
CA ALA A 21 23.47 -37.31 14.66
C ALA A 21 23.53 -35.78 14.67
N GLY A 22 24.72 -35.19 14.88
CA GLY A 22 24.91 -33.74 14.87
C GLY A 22 24.52 -33.10 13.54
N PRO A 23 25.14 -33.49 12.42
CA PRO A 23 24.77 -32.99 11.09
C PRO A 23 23.29 -33.21 10.73
N ILE A 24 22.72 -34.37 11.06
CA ILE A 24 21.30 -34.65 10.79
C ILE A 24 20.39 -33.67 11.56
N PHE A 25 20.71 -33.40 12.82
CA PHE A 25 19.96 -32.45 13.63
C PHE A 25 19.97 -31.04 13.04
N VAL A 26 21.14 -30.59 12.56
CA VAL A 26 21.29 -29.28 11.90
C VAL A 26 20.45 -29.20 10.61
N VAL A 27 20.45 -30.26 9.79
CA VAL A 27 19.63 -30.31 8.57
C VAL A 27 18.15 -30.22 8.92
N ILE A 28 17.66 -30.99 9.90
CA ILE A 28 16.26 -30.96 10.33
C ILE A 28 15.88 -29.57 10.84
N ALA A 29 16.72 -28.97 11.69
CA ALA A 29 16.50 -27.63 12.21
C ALA A 29 16.50 -26.56 11.11
N SER A 30 17.37 -26.68 10.10
CA SER A 30 17.39 -25.74 8.96
C SER A 30 16.13 -25.84 8.10
N VAL A 31 15.63 -27.06 7.87
CA VAL A 31 14.42 -27.30 7.09
C VAL A 31 13.18 -26.83 7.86
N SER A 32 13.08 -27.12 9.16
CA SER A 32 11.96 -26.63 9.97
C SER A 32 11.96 -25.09 10.05
N MET A 33 13.13 -24.48 10.25
CA MET A 33 13.27 -23.03 10.24
C MET A 33 12.89 -22.42 8.88
N PHE A 34 13.22 -23.08 7.78
CA PHE A 34 12.79 -22.66 6.44
C PHE A 34 11.27 -22.65 6.29
N PHE A 35 10.57 -23.68 6.78
CA PHE A 35 9.10 -23.70 6.76
C PHE A 35 8.48 -22.62 7.65
N VAL A 36 9.01 -22.43 8.86
CA VAL A 36 8.60 -21.33 9.75
C VAL A 36 8.84 -19.97 9.10
N ALA A 37 9.98 -19.76 8.44
CA ALA A 37 10.29 -18.52 7.74
C ALA A 37 9.34 -18.28 6.55
N LYS A 38 8.90 -19.31 5.84
CA LYS A 38 7.89 -19.18 4.77
C LYS A 38 6.52 -18.79 5.32
N GLU A 39 6.09 -19.39 6.44
CA GLU A 39 4.80 -19.07 7.06
C GLU A 39 4.81 -17.71 7.75
N HIS A 40 5.98 -17.26 8.24
CA HIS A 40 6.18 -15.96 8.90
C HIS A 40 6.94 -14.96 8.03
N THR A 41 6.79 -15.02 6.70
CA THR A 41 7.28 -13.95 5.82
C THR A 41 6.40 -12.72 6.06
N THR A 42 6.75 -11.96 7.11
CA THR A 42 6.43 -10.55 7.14
C THR A 42 7.15 -9.94 5.97
N ASP A 43 6.37 -9.32 5.08
CA ASP A 43 6.74 -8.58 3.88
C ASP A 43 7.88 -7.58 4.21
N LEU A 44 9.11 -8.08 4.24
CA LEU A 44 10.33 -7.38 4.58
C LEU A 44 10.94 -6.89 3.26
N VAL A 45 10.51 -5.68 2.88
CA VAL A 45 11.36 -4.58 2.41
C VAL A 45 12.73 -5.04 1.88
N SER A 46 12.84 -5.27 0.57
CA SER A 46 14.08 -4.97 -0.19
C SER A 46 13.99 -5.26 -1.68
N ASP A 47 13.17 -6.20 -2.15
CA ASP A 47 13.26 -6.61 -3.57
C ASP A 47 12.44 -5.72 -4.53
N ASP A 48 11.47 -4.95 -4.02
CA ASP A 48 10.67 -4.01 -4.82
C ASP A 48 11.32 -2.62 -4.99
N TYR A 49 12.33 -2.26 -4.17
CA TYR A 49 12.91 -0.91 -4.17
C TYR A 49 13.55 -0.51 -5.52
N TYR A 50 13.92 -1.49 -6.36
CA TYR A 50 14.49 -1.23 -7.70
C TYR A 50 13.45 -1.34 -8.84
N LYS A 51 12.29 -1.96 -8.61
CA LYS A 51 11.15 -1.91 -9.54
C LYS A 51 10.26 -0.68 -9.32
N ASP A 52 10.49 0.03 -8.22
CA ASP A 52 9.75 1.23 -7.83
C ASP A 52 10.02 2.46 -8.70
N GLY A 53 11.11 2.54 -9.47
CA GLY A 53 11.37 3.72 -10.31
C GLY A 53 10.21 4.03 -11.28
N LYS A 54 9.67 3.01 -11.95
CA LYS A 54 8.54 3.15 -12.87
C LYS A 54 7.22 3.44 -12.14
N HIS A 55 7.00 2.84 -10.97
CA HIS A 55 5.77 3.07 -10.21
C HIS A 55 5.75 4.45 -9.54
N ILE A 56 6.90 4.95 -9.10
CA ILE A 56 7.08 6.32 -8.63
C ILE A 56 6.87 7.31 -9.77
N GLU A 57 7.44 7.07 -10.96
CA GLU A 57 7.25 7.93 -12.13
C GLU A 57 5.79 8.00 -12.58
N ILE A 58 5.08 6.85 -12.61
CA ILE A 58 3.64 6.80 -12.92
C ILE A 58 2.85 7.58 -11.87
N GLN A 59 3.15 7.41 -10.59
CA GLN A 59 2.46 8.13 -9.51
C GLN A 59 2.72 9.63 -9.58
N LEU A 60 3.96 10.04 -9.84
CA LEU A 60 4.34 11.44 -9.99
C LEU A 60 3.63 12.09 -11.18
N HIS A 61 3.59 11.40 -12.33
CA HIS A 61 2.86 11.88 -13.49
C HIS A 61 1.37 12.08 -13.19
N ARG A 62 0.75 11.16 -12.45
CA ARG A 62 -0.65 11.28 -12.04
C ARG A 62 -0.90 12.47 -11.11
N ASP A 63 0.05 12.76 -10.23
CA ASP A 63 -0.01 13.93 -9.34
C ASP A 63 0.15 15.23 -10.15
N GLU A 64 1.08 15.27 -11.11
CA GLU A 64 1.26 16.40 -12.04
C GLU A 64 0.01 16.65 -12.89
N GLU A 65 -0.60 15.58 -13.40
CA GLU A 65 -1.83 15.66 -14.18
C GLU A 65 -2.98 16.20 -13.33
N ALA A 66 -3.03 15.89 -12.03
CA ALA A 66 -4.00 16.47 -11.10
C ALA A 66 -3.74 17.97 -10.86
N VAL A 67 -2.47 18.39 -10.76
CA VAL A 67 -2.07 19.80 -10.67
C VAL A 67 -2.48 20.59 -11.92
N LYS A 68 -2.11 20.10 -13.11
CA LYS A 68 -2.41 20.77 -14.40
C LYS A 68 -3.91 20.98 -14.60
N ARG A 69 -4.70 20.01 -14.14
CA ARG A 69 -6.18 20.05 -14.19
C ARG A 69 -6.80 20.81 -13.03
N GLN A 70 -6.02 21.33 -12.09
CA GLN A 70 -6.47 22.02 -10.88
C GLN A 70 -7.50 21.19 -10.09
N ILE A 71 -7.26 19.88 -10.00
CA ILE A 71 -8.16 18.97 -9.29
C ILE A 71 -8.14 19.30 -7.80
N GLN A 72 -9.32 19.56 -7.25
CA GLN A 72 -9.52 19.73 -5.82
C GLN A 72 -10.69 18.85 -5.41
N VAL A 73 -10.50 18.09 -4.33
CA VAL A 73 -11.52 17.18 -3.84
C VAL A 73 -11.80 17.47 -2.38
N GLN A 74 -13.06 17.54 -2.00
CA GLN A 74 -13.47 17.56 -0.61
C GLN A 74 -14.26 16.29 -0.31
N VAL A 75 -13.84 15.55 0.71
CA VAL A 75 -14.52 14.36 1.18
C VAL A 75 -15.14 14.66 2.53
N LEU A 76 -16.45 14.45 2.64
CA LEU A 76 -17.22 14.49 3.87
C LEU A 76 -17.62 13.07 4.26
N ILE A 77 -17.00 12.54 5.31
CA ILE A 77 -17.32 11.23 5.86
C ILE A 77 -18.58 11.33 6.71
N SER A 78 -19.44 10.32 6.60
CA SER A 78 -20.66 10.26 7.40
C SER A 78 -20.33 10.03 8.90
N PRO A 79 -21.14 10.54 9.84
CA PRO A 79 -20.91 10.32 11.27
C PRO A 79 -20.91 8.85 11.70
N ASP A 80 -21.60 8.00 10.95
CA ASP A 80 -21.65 6.54 11.11
C ASP A 80 -20.51 5.79 10.40
N MET A 81 -19.56 6.51 9.79
CA MET A 81 -18.30 5.98 9.26
C MET A 81 -18.45 4.93 8.17
N ASN A 82 -19.58 4.92 7.45
CA ASN A 82 -19.93 3.90 6.44
C ASN A 82 -20.25 4.52 5.06
N ALA A 83 -20.24 5.85 4.95
CA ALA A 83 -20.53 6.54 3.71
C ALA A 83 -19.71 7.83 3.61
N ALA A 84 -19.61 8.36 2.40
CA ALA A 84 -18.99 9.66 2.16
C ALA A 84 -19.68 10.41 1.02
N LYS A 85 -19.74 11.73 1.17
CA LYS A 85 -20.00 12.66 0.07
C LYS A 85 -18.68 13.19 -0.44
N VAL A 86 -18.50 13.21 -1.74
CA VAL A 86 -17.26 13.65 -2.40
C VAL A 86 -17.59 14.74 -3.39
N PHE A 87 -17.00 15.92 -3.19
CA PHE A 87 -17.11 17.05 -4.10
C PHE A 87 -15.82 17.16 -4.89
N VAL A 88 -15.90 17.12 -6.21
CA VAL A 88 -14.74 17.19 -7.11
C VAL A 88 -14.87 18.43 -7.98
N SER A 89 -13.83 19.27 -8.01
CA SER A 89 -13.69 20.41 -8.93
C SER A 89 -12.39 20.31 -9.72
N GLY A 90 -12.33 21.05 -10.83
CA GLY A 90 -11.20 21.08 -11.75
C GLY A 90 -11.60 20.57 -13.14
N GLN A 91 -10.61 20.39 -14.00
CA GLN A 91 -10.79 19.96 -15.38
C GLN A 91 -10.61 18.44 -15.48
N PHE A 92 -11.67 17.67 -15.32
CA PHE A 92 -11.65 16.21 -15.47
C PHE A 92 -12.84 15.74 -16.30
N ASP A 93 -12.72 14.53 -16.86
CA ASP A 93 -13.79 13.91 -17.62
C ASP A 93 -14.83 13.31 -16.65
N THR A 94 -16.00 13.94 -16.57
CA THR A 94 -17.09 13.51 -15.68
C THR A 94 -17.71 12.17 -16.09
N LYS A 95 -17.45 11.69 -17.31
CA LYS A 95 -17.89 10.38 -17.78
C LYS A 95 -17.00 9.25 -17.28
N GLN A 96 -15.77 9.57 -16.85
CA GLN A 96 -14.87 8.56 -16.33
C GLN A 96 -15.22 8.24 -14.88
N PRO A 97 -15.32 6.93 -14.53
CA PRO A 97 -15.67 6.55 -13.17
C PRO A 97 -14.52 6.89 -12.23
N LEU A 98 -14.86 7.48 -11.09
CA LEU A 98 -13.91 7.81 -10.04
C LEU A 98 -13.96 6.79 -8.92
N ASN A 99 -12.83 6.59 -8.24
CA ASN A 99 -12.70 5.72 -7.08
C ASN A 99 -12.27 6.53 -5.86
N LEU A 100 -12.84 6.19 -4.71
CA LEU A 100 -12.37 6.59 -3.40
C LEU A 100 -11.67 5.41 -2.73
N LEU A 101 -10.41 5.61 -2.37
CA LEU A 101 -9.61 4.65 -1.61
C LEU A 101 -9.49 5.15 -0.18
N LEU A 102 -9.82 4.28 0.77
CA LEU A 102 -9.67 4.48 2.21
C LEU A 102 -8.59 3.52 2.69
N MET A 103 -7.43 4.06 3.05
CA MET A 103 -6.25 3.28 3.42
C MET A 103 -5.97 3.40 4.92
N HIS A 104 -5.92 2.25 5.59
CA HIS A 104 -5.62 2.16 7.01
C HIS A 104 -4.10 2.26 7.22
N PRO A 105 -3.61 3.00 8.22
CA PRO A 105 -2.18 3.28 8.38
C PRO A 105 -1.29 2.05 8.59
N THR A 106 -1.84 0.96 9.13
CA THR A 106 -1.06 -0.25 9.48
C THR A 106 -1.71 -1.57 9.07
N ARG A 107 -2.92 -1.57 8.48
CA ARG A 107 -3.69 -2.79 8.23
C ARG A 107 -4.28 -2.78 6.83
N LYS A 108 -3.50 -3.26 5.85
CA LYS A 108 -3.95 -3.36 4.44
C LYS A 108 -5.27 -4.12 4.27
N ALA A 109 -5.57 -5.08 5.16
CA ALA A 109 -6.84 -5.82 5.12
C ALA A 109 -8.09 -4.97 5.44
N ASP A 110 -7.90 -3.80 6.06
CA ASP A 110 -8.97 -2.84 6.35
C ASP A 110 -9.11 -1.77 5.26
N ASP A 111 -8.24 -1.79 4.24
CA ASP A 111 -8.30 -0.86 3.12
C ASP A 111 -9.55 -1.14 2.28
N GLN A 112 -10.19 -0.07 1.81
CA GLN A 112 -11.40 -0.16 1.00
C GLN A 112 -11.26 0.69 -0.25
N THR A 113 -11.66 0.14 -1.40
CA THR A 113 -11.79 0.88 -2.65
C THR A 113 -13.25 0.88 -3.05
N VAL A 114 -13.78 2.08 -3.29
CA VAL A 114 -15.21 2.30 -3.51
C VAL A 114 -15.38 3.11 -4.79
N LYS A 115 -16.21 2.60 -5.70
CA LYS A 115 -16.60 3.36 -6.90
C LYS A 115 -17.54 4.49 -6.51
N LEU A 116 -17.20 5.71 -6.89
CA LEU A 116 -18.02 6.89 -6.66
C LEU A 116 -19.25 6.88 -7.57
N ARG A 117 -20.41 7.19 -7.01
CA ARG A 117 -21.68 7.32 -7.75
C ARG A 117 -22.01 8.78 -7.89
N ALA A 118 -22.12 9.28 -9.12
CA ALA A 118 -22.49 10.67 -9.37
C ALA A 118 -23.91 10.93 -8.86
N VAL A 119 -24.08 11.95 -8.02
CA VAL A 119 -25.39 12.41 -7.52
C VAL A 119 -26.00 13.38 -8.52
N THR A 120 -25.15 14.17 -9.18
CA THR A 120 -25.52 15.18 -10.18
C THR A 120 -24.99 14.79 -11.55
N ALA A 121 -25.80 15.03 -12.59
CA ALA A 121 -25.39 14.77 -13.97
C ALA A 121 -24.45 15.85 -14.51
N GLU A 122 -24.55 17.07 -13.98
CA GLU A 122 -23.78 18.24 -14.38
C GLU A 122 -23.18 18.96 -13.15
N PRO A 123 -22.06 19.67 -13.31
CA PRO A 123 -21.41 20.37 -12.20
C PRO A 123 -22.30 21.50 -11.66
N GLN A 124 -22.48 21.54 -10.34
CA GLN A 124 -23.11 22.69 -9.67
C GLN A 124 -22.02 23.58 -9.09
N ASN A 125 -22.02 24.88 -9.44
CA ASN A 125 -20.99 25.84 -9.01
C ASN A 125 -19.55 25.35 -9.28
N GLY A 126 -19.33 24.69 -10.44
CA GLY A 126 -18.02 24.16 -10.82
C GLY A 126 -17.58 22.91 -10.04
N ARG A 127 -18.48 22.26 -9.29
CA ARG A 127 -18.23 21.05 -8.52
C ARG A 127 -19.20 19.93 -8.90
N MET A 128 -18.68 18.73 -9.07
CA MET A 128 -19.47 17.50 -9.19
C MET A 128 -19.63 16.86 -7.81
N GLU A 129 -20.85 16.44 -7.46
CA GLU A 129 -21.12 15.70 -6.22
C GLU A 129 -21.23 14.20 -6.50
N TYR A 130 -20.55 13.42 -5.66
CA TYR A 130 -20.57 11.97 -5.67
C TYR A 130 -20.89 11.42 -4.28
N GLU A 131 -21.43 10.22 -4.26
CA GLU A 131 -21.66 9.43 -3.05
C GLU A 131 -20.88 8.11 -3.09
N ALA A 132 -20.38 7.71 -1.92
CA ALA A 132 -19.71 6.46 -1.68
C ALA A 132 -20.35 5.76 -0.47
N VAL A 133 -20.60 4.46 -0.58
CA VAL A 133 -21.05 3.62 0.53
C VAL A 133 -20.06 2.47 0.69
N PHE A 134 -19.61 2.26 1.92
CA PHE A 134 -18.55 1.32 2.26
C PHE A 134 -18.82 0.63 3.61
N LYS A 135 -18.00 -0.36 3.94
CA LYS A 135 -18.09 -1.01 5.25
C LYS A 135 -17.64 -0.02 6.32
N PRO A 136 -18.29 0.00 7.50
CA PRO A 136 -17.91 0.89 8.59
C PRO A 136 -16.40 0.88 8.85
N LEU A 137 -15.78 2.05 8.82
CA LEU A 137 -14.36 2.20 9.05
C LEU A 137 -14.03 1.86 10.50
N ARG A 138 -12.91 1.16 10.71
CA ARG A 138 -12.43 0.87 12.05
C ARG A 138 -11.95 2.14 12.75
N PRO A 139 -12.13 2.24 14.09
CA PRO A 139 -11.57 3.35 14.86
C PRO A 139 -10.04 3.38 14.75
N THR A 140 -9.50 4.55 14.36
CA THR A 140 -8.08 4.86 14.31
C THR A 140 -7.91 6.39 14.37
N ASN A 141 -6.70 6.86 14.65
CA ASN A 141 -6.42 8.30 14.72
C ASN A 141 -6.48 8.97 13.34
N HIS A 142 -6.13 8.24 12.29
CA HIS A 142 -6.12 8.77 10.93
C HIS A 142 -6.29 7.69 9.87
N TRP A 143 -6.76 8.12 8.71
CA TRP A 143 -6.81 7.38 7.46
C TRP A 143 -6.08 8.17 6.37
N TYR A 144 -5.63 7.50 5.32
CA TYR A 144 -5.25 8.17 4.08
C TYR A 144 -6.39 8.00 3.09
N LEU A 145 -6.89 9.13 2.58
CA LEU A 145 -7.96 9.17 1.60
C LEU A 145 -7.37 9.58 0.26
N ARG A 146 -7.64 8.77 -0.77
CA ARG A 146 -7.25 9.06 -2.15
C ARG A 146 -8.47 9.02 -3.04
N VAL A 147 -8.59 10.01 -3.91
CA VAL A 147 -9.54 9.98 -5.02
C VAL A 147 -8.76 9.93 -6.33
N GLU A 148 -9.16 9.02 -7.19
CA GLU A 148 -8.52 8.82 -8.48
C GLU A 148 -9.52 8.47 -9.58
N ASP A 149 -9.13 8.77 -10.80
CA ASP A 149 -9.79 8.29 -12.00
C ASP A 149 -9.48 6.80 -12.23
N ALA A 150 -10.49 6.02 -12.62
CA ALA A 150 -10.33 4.61 -12.98
C ALA A 150 -9.42 4.40 -14.20
N SER A 151 -9.23 5.40 -15.05
CA SER A 151 -8.22 5.35 -16.14
C SER A 151 -6.78 5.50 -15.63
N GLY A 152 -6.59 5.89 -14.37
CA GLY A 152 -5.28 6.12 -13.78
C GLY A 152 -4.58 7.37 -14.28
N VAL A 153 -5.29 8.35 -14.84
CA VAL A 153 -4.70 9.60 -15.36
C VAL A 153 -4.27 10.56 -14.26
N TRP A 154 -5.09 10.71 -13.22
CA TRP A 154 -4.79 11.61 -12.10
C TRP A 154 -5.15 10.97 -10.76
N ARG A 155 -4.60 11.53 -9.68
CA ARG A 155 -4.99 11.21 -8.31
C ARG A 155 -4.79 12.43 -7.41
N VAL A 156 -5.56 12.50 -6.33
CA VAL A 156 -5.30 13.40 -5.20
C VAL A 156 -5.41 12.62 -3.90
N GLU A 157 -4.57 12.93 -2.93
CA GLU A 157 -4.49 12.19 -1.68
C GLU A 157 -4.22 13.14 -0.51
N ASN A 158 -4.81 12.84 0.64
CA ASN A 158 -4.45 13.50 1.89
C ASN A 158 -4.71 12.59 3.10
N LYS A 159 -4.07 12.93 4.20
CA LYS A 159 -4.29 12.33 5.51
C LYS A 159 -5.51 12.95 6.17
N TRP A 160 -6.49 12.13 6.49
CA TRP A 160 -7.65 12.53 7.28
C TRP A 160 -7.44 12.18 8.75
N ILE A 161 -7.44 13.20 9.61
CA ILE A 161 -7.33 13.06 11.06
C ILE A 161 -8.75 13.06 11.64
N VAL A 162 -9.19 11.92 12.17
CA VAL A 162 -10.59 11.71 12.58
C VAL A 162 -11.01 12.69 13.70
N SER A 163 -10.07 13.08 14.57
CA SER A 163 -10.33 14.04 15.65
C SER A 163 -10.50 15.49 15.18
N GLN A 164 -10.11 15.83 13.95
CA GLN A 164 -10.24 17.18 13.38
C GLN A 164 -11.59 17.40 12.69
N GLY A 165 -12.48 16.39 12.71
CA GLY A 165 -13.79 16.41 12.08
C GLY A 165 -13.87 15.46 10.91
N ASN A 166 -15.06 15.37 10.32
CA ASN A 166 -15.35 14.40 9.25
C ASN A 166 -15.15 14.97 7.84
N ALA A 167 -14.47 16.09 7.71
CA ALA A 167 -14.19 16.74 6.43
C ALA A 167 -12.69 16.71 6.16
N VAL A 168 -12.30 16.34 4.95
CA VAL A 168 -10.92 16.48 4.48
C VAL A 168 -10.90 17.08 3.08
N ASN A 169 -9.94 17.96 2.84
CA ASN A 169 -9.64 18.45 1.51
C ASN A 169 -8.44 17.66 0.98
N LEU A 170 -8.59 17.04 -0.20
CA LEU A 170 -7.54 16.38 -0.92
C LEU A 170 -7.03 17.32 -2.01
N THR A 171 -5.73 17.56 -1.98
CA THR A 171 -5.01 18.37 -2.95
C THR A 171 -3.94 17.52 -3.62
N PRO A 172 -3.53 17.85 -4.86
CA PRO A 172 -2.37 17.21 -5.47
C PRO A 172 -1.14 17.37 -4.57
N MET A 173 -0.23 16.39 -4.64
CA MET A 173 0.92 16.32 -3.74
C MET A 173 1.85 17.53 -3.95
N ASP A 174 2.01 18.34 -2.89
CA ASP A 174 2.74 19.61 -2.91
C ASP A 174 4.26 19.45 -3.15
N LYS A 175 4.79 18.22 -3.00
CA LYS A 175 6.21 17.91 -3.23
C LYS A 175 6.68 18.19 -4.68
N LEU A 176 5.76 18.34 -5.63
CA LEU A 176 6.07 18.80 -6.99
C LEU A 176 6.54 20.27 -7.03
N PHE A 177 6.12 21.10 -6.09
CA PHE A 177 6.41 22.54 -6.09
C PHE A 177 7.68 22.91 -5.32
N ASP A 178 8.18 22.04 -4.44
CA ASP A 178 9.34 22.33 -3.58
C ASP A 178 10.68 22.16 -4.34
N ASN A 179 10.77 21.16 -5.23
CA ASN A 179 11.97 20.95 -6.07
C ASN A 179 12.19 22.06 -7.11
N GLY A 180 11.13 22.72 -7.59
CA GLY A 180 11.24 23.84 -8.54
C GLY A 180 11.83 25.11 -7.91
N LYS A 181 11.64 25.32 -6.61
CA LYS A 181 12.23 26.46 -5.88
C LYS A 181 13.70 26.26 -5.54
N GLN A 182 14.13 25.02 -5.26
CA GLN A 182 15.54 24.75 -4.96
C GLN A 182 16.44 24.87 -6.21
N ALA A 183 15.95 24.48 -7.39
CA ALA A 183 16.69 24.64 -8.64
C ALA A 183 16.88 26.13 -9.04
N ALA A 184 15.90 27.00 -8.77
CA ALA A 184 15.97 28.43 -9.10
C ALA A 184 16.80 29.27 -8.10
N SER A 185 17.17 28.71 -6.94
CA SER A 185 17.90 29.41 -5.87
C SER A 185 19.42 29.19 -5.91
N THR A 186 19.92 28.40 -6.87
CA THR A 186 21.36 28.09 -7.00
C THR A 186 22.05 28.92 -8.10
N GLU A 187 21.34 29.84 -8.76
CA GLU A 187 21.87 30.74 -9.80
C GLU A 187 21.82 32.24 -9.40
N GLN A 188 21.97 32.57 -8.11
CA GLN A 188 22.23 33.95 -7.68
C GLN A 188 23.41 34.06 -6.73
#